data_AF-A0A970TQE8-F1
#
_entry.id   AF-A0A970TQE8-F1
#
_cell.length_a   1.000
_cell.length_b   1.000
_cell.length_c   1.000
_cell.angle_alpha   90.00
_cell.angle_beta   90.00
_cell.angle_gamma   90.00
#
_symmetry.space_group_name_H-M   'P 1'
#
loop_
_entity.id
_entity.type
_entity.pdbx_description
1 polymer ?
#
loop_
_entity_poly.entity_id
_entity_poly.type
_entity_poly.pdbx_seq_one_letter_code
_entity_poly.pdbx_strand_id
1 'polypeptide(L)'
;MKRFIEKVEKYLIRSVALIFITLIVVQGLMTHDDMRLYLSLGERLEGQTIDYPVHSQPQEETGEVHSPYAALLLSLEEFSSLPKASVLVNGEKFAAFEQKQLELKLLAGDVVEIDASAYNFPVQFKVERVSDNLAFPVRDEIYVCNHDVVMVGKVVVK
;
A
#
# COMPACT_ATOMS: atom_id res chain seq x y z
N MET A 1 49.96 6.76 -34.58
CA MET A 1 48.59 7.26 -34.30
C MET A 1 47.47 6.29 -34.68
N LYS A 2 47.47 5.63 -35.85
CA LYS A 2 46.38 4.70 -36.26
C LYS A 2 46.03 3.57 -35.28
N ARG A 3 47.04 2.88 -34.73
CA ARG A 3 46.85 1.84 -33.69
C ARG A 3 46.27 2.34 -32.36
N PHE A 4 46.45 3.62 -32.06
CA PHE A 4 45.87 4.25 -30.88
C PHE A 4 44.38 4.54 -31.11
N ILE A 5 44.04 5.02 -32.30
CA ILE A 5 42.66 5.29 -32.72
C ILE A 5 41.84 4.00 -32.73
N GLU A 6 42.36 2.90 -33.29
CA GLU A 6 41.67 1.60 -33.30
C GLU A 6 41.46 1.02 -31.89
N LYS A 7 42.42 1.20 -30.98
CA LYS A 7 42.27 0.80 -29.58
C LYS A 7 41.21 1.63 -28.86
N VAL A 8 41.21 2.94 -29.10
CA VAL A 8 40.23 3.87 -28.53
C VAL A 8 38.83 3.55 -29.04
N GLU A 9 38.66 3.34 -30.34
CA GLU A 9 37.38 2.98 -30.97
C GLU A 9 36.80 1.68 -30.37
N LYS A 10 37.62 0.64 -30.25
CA LYS A 10 37.19 -0.64 -29.68
C LYS A 10 36.82 -0.53 -28.20
N TYR A 11 37.49 0.34 -27.45
CA TYR A 11 37.14 0.65 -26.06
C TYR A 11 35.87 1.51 -25.98
N LEU A 12 35.69 2.45 -26.90
CA LEU A 12 34.53 3.34 -26.95
C LEU A 12 33.25 2.53 -27.18
N ILE A 13 33.25 1.62 -28.16
CA ILE A 13 32.10 0.76 -28.47
C ILE A 13 31.77 -0.15 -27.27
N ARG A 14 32.78 -0.74 -26.62
CA ARG A 14 32.57 -1.56 -25.41
C ARG A 14 32.04 -0.75 -24.24
N SER A 15 32.51 0.48 -24.07
CA SER A 15 32.02 1.40 -23.02
C SER A 15 30.55 1.74 -23.25
N VAL A 16 30.17 2.10 -24.48
CA VAL A 16 28.77 2.43 -24.82
C VAL A 16 27.85 1.23 -24.59
N ALA A 17 28.26 0.03 -25.02
CA ALA A 17 27.49 -1.19 -24.78
C ALA A 17 27.33 -1.49 -23.27
N LEU A 18 28.40 -1.29 -22.49
CA LEU A 18 28.36 -1.49 -21.05
C LEU A 18 27.43 -0.48 -20.37
N ILE A 19 27.48 0.80 -20.76
CA ILE A 19 26.55 1.83 -20.27
C ILE A 19 25.11 1.45 -20.61
N PHE A 20 24.85 0.98 -21.82
CA PHE A 20 23.50 0.59 -22.25
C PHE A 20 22.95 -0.59 -21.41
N ILE A 21 23.79 -1.60 -21.16
CA ILE A 21 23.43 -2.73 -20.27
C ILE A 21 23.17 -2.23 -18.85
N THR A 22 24.03 -1.36 -18.31
CA THR A 22 23.83 -0.76 -16.99
C THR A 22 22.52 0.02 -16.91
N LEU A 23 22.17 0.80 -17.94
CA LEU A 23 20.90 1.51 -17.98
C LEU A 23 19.70 0.57 -17.99
N ILE A 24 19.75 -0.54 -18.73
CA ILE A 24 18.68 -1.55 -18.74
C ILE A 24 18.54 -2.21 -17.37
N VAL A 25 19.66 -2.51 -16.70
CA VAL A 25 19.65 -3.08 -15.33
C VAL A 25 19.06 -2.08 -14.34
N VAL A 26 19.46 -0.81 -14.39
CA VAL A 26 18.93 0.24 -13.51
C VAL A 26 17.43 0.44 -13.77
N GLN A 27 17.00 0.47 -15.02
CA GLN A 27 15.57 0.55 -15.37
C GLN A 27 14.80 -0.66 -14.84
N GLY A 28 15.33 -1.87 -15.01
CA GLY A 28 14.72 -3.11 -14.49
C GLY A 28 14.63 -3.15 -12.96
N LEU A 29 15.65 -2.65 -12.27
CA LEU A 29 15.66 -2.51 -10.82
C LEU A 29 14.65 -1.45 -10.35
N MET A 30 14.56 -0.32 -11.06
CA MET A 30 13.62 0.77 -10.76
C MET A 30 12.17 0.45 -11.14
N THR A 31 11.94 -0.59 -11.96
CA THR A 31 10.59 -1.06 -12.31
C THR A 31 9.97 -1.91 -11.19
N HIS A 32 10.75 -2.33 -10.19
CA HIS A 32 10.18 -2.93 -8.98
C HIS A 32 9.75 -1.80 -8.05
N ASP A 33 8.46 -1.78 -7.73
CA ASP A 33 7.65 -0.74 -7.08
C ASP A 33 8.05 -0.30 -5.65
N ASP A 34 9.35 -0.25 -5.31
CA ASP A 34 9.80 0.17 -3.97
C ASP A 34 9.83 1.71 -3.79
N MET A 35 9.61 2.47 -4.86
CA MET A 35 9.55 3.94 -4.82
C MET A 35 8.35 4.49 -4.03
N ARG A 36 7.29 3.69 -3.79
CA ARG A 36 6.15 4.09 -2.94
C ARG A 36 6.49 4.12 -1.45
N LEU A 37 7.39 3.23 -1.02
CA LEU A 37 7.74 3.10 0.40
C LEU A 37 8.59 4.29 0.87
N TYR A 38 9.48 4.80 0.01
CA TYR A 38 10.33 5.96 0.31
C TYR A 38 9.60 7.31 0.28
N LEU A 39 8.57 7.47 -0.55
CA LEU A 39 7.71 8.67 -0.52
C LEU A 39 7.01 8.80 0.84
N SER A 40 6.48 7.70 1.39
CA SER A 40 5.84 7.73 2.71
C SER A 40 6.80 8.02 3.87
N LEU A 41 8.07 7.62 3.77
CA LEU A 41 9.09 7.92 4.79
C LEU A 41 9.58 9.37 4.73
N GLY A 42 9.71 9.94 3.53
CA GLY A 42 10.02 11.36 3.35
C GLY A 42 8.89 12.25 3.88
N GLU A 43 7.64 11.91 3.56
CA GLU A 43 6.45 12.64 3.99
C GLU A 43 6.22 12.56 5.51
N ARG A 44 6.59 11.43 6.15
CA ARG A 44 6.60 11.28 7.61
C ARG A 44 7.68 12.10 8.33
N LEU A 45 8.74 12.50 7.62
CA LEU A 45 9.82 13.34 8.16
C LEU A 45 9.61 14.83 7.84
N GLU A 46 8.83 15.16 6.81
CA GLU A 46 8.52 16.54 6.39
C GLU A 46 7.44 17.20 7.26
N GLY A 47 6.72 16.44 8.09
CA GLY A 47 5.85 17.01 9.12
C GLY A 47 4.72 17.89 8.56
N GLN A 48 4.33 17.68 7.30
CA GLN A 48 3.18 18.35 6.71
C GLN A 48 1.93 17.52 6.95
N THR A 49 0.98 18.15 7.64
CA THR A 49 -0.37 17.68 7.88
C THR A 49 -0.97 17.21 6.56
N ILE A 50 -1.34 15.94 6.47
CA ILE A 50 -2.20 15.47 5.40
C ILE A 50 -3.45 16.33 5.48
N ASP A 51 -3.62 17.21 4.49
CA ASP A 51 -4.87 17.91 4.22
C ASP A 51 -5.82 16.84 3.68
N TYR A 52 -6.29 15.98 4.59
CA TYR A 52 -7.53 15.27 4.41
C TYR A 52 -8.56 16.34 4.07
N PRO A 53 -9.47 16.15 3.10
CA PRO A 53 -10.56 17.08 2.91
C PRO A 53 -11.35 17.19 4.21
N VAL A 54 -11.03 18.23 5.00
CA VAL A 54 -11.67 18.57 6.26
C VAL A 54 -13.09 19.01 5.87
N HIS A 55 -14.04 18.09 6.00
CA HIS A 55 -15.42 18.49 6.20
C HIS A 55 -15.49 19.01 7.64
N SER A 56 -15.27 20.31 7.76
CA SER A 56 -15.23 21.06 8.99
C SER A 56 -16.60 21.00 9.67
N GLN A 57 -16.70 20.32 10.81
CA GLN A 57 -17.54 20.77 11.94
C GLN A 57 -16.84 20.39 13.25
N PRO A 58 -16.44 21.36 14.10
CA PRO A 58 -16.06 21.09 15.46
C PRO A 58 -17.34 20.96 16.28
N GLN A 59 -17.70 19.73 16.65
CA GLN A 59 -18.72 19.49 17.66
C GLN A 59 -18.02 18.96 18.90
N GLU A 60 -17.84 19.85 19.88
CA GLU A 60 -17.52 19.49 21.25
C GLU A 60 -18.67 18.63 21.78
N GLU A 61 -18.50 17.31 21.85
CA GLU A 61 -19.42 16.43 22.55
C GLU A 61 -18.66 15.54 23.52
N THR A 62 -18.78 15.91 24.80
CA THR A 62 -18.89 15.03 25.97
C THR A 62 -18.24 13.66 25.88
N GLY A 63 -17.18 13.46 26.67
CA GLY A 63 -16.46 12.20 26.79
C GLY A 63 -17.37 11.02 27.13
N GLU A 64 -17.67 10.22 26.12
CA GLU A 64 -17.91 8.79 26.27
C GLU A 64 -16.57 8.09 26.04
N VAL A 65 -16.16 7.26 27.00
CA VAL A 65 -14.97 6.42 26.83
C VAL A 65 -15.36 5.33 25.83
N HIS A 66 -15.19 5.61 24.54
CA HIS A 66 -15.40 4.63 23.49
C HIS A 66 -14.35 3.52 23.66
N SER A 67 -14.83 2.28 23.62
CA SER A 67 -14.00 1.08 23.65
C SER A 67 -12.90 1.18 22.57
N PRO A 68 -11.63 0.85 22.87
CA PRO A 68 -10.54 0.90 21.89
C PRO A 68 -10.68 -0.17 20.80
N TYR A 69 -11.64 -1.09 20.93
CA TYR A 69 -11.89 -2.17 20.00
C TYR A 69 -12.83 -1.74 18.88
N ALA A 70 -12.41 -1.88 17.63
CA ALA A 70 -13.23 -1.66 16.45
C ALA A 70 -13.37 -2.93 15.60
N ALA A 71 -14.43 -3.01 14.81
CA ALA A 71 -14.65 -4.09 13.86
C ALA A 71 -14.74 -3.54 12.44
N LEU A 72 -14.05 -4.18 11.52
CA LEU A 72 -14.01 -3.82 10.10
C LEU A 72 -14.35 -5.05 9.27
N LEU A 73 -15.34 -4.96 8.39
CA LEU A 73 -15.70 -6.01 7.45
C LEU A 73 -15.24 -5.60 6.05
N LEU A 74 -14.28 -6.33 5.52
CA LEU A 74 -13.80 -6.18 4.14
C LEU A 74 -14.48 -7.21 3.25
N SER A 75 -14.82 -6.81 2.02
CA SER A 75 -15.42 -7.68 1.02
C SER A 75 -14.71 -7.59 -0.32
N LEU A 76 -14.61 -8.71 -1.03
CA LEU A 76 -14.20 -8.77 -2.43
C LEU A 76 -15.37 -8.34 -3.33
N GLU A 77 -15.14 -7.42 -4.27
CA GLU A 77 -16.19 -7.01 -5.22
C GLU A 77 -16.39 -8.07 -6.32
N GLU A 78 -15.30 -8.39 -7.03
CA GLU A 78 -15.35 -9.19 -8.26
C GLU A 78 -15.18 -10.71 -8.03
N PHE A 79 -14.77 -11.11 -6.82
CA PHE A 79 -14.37 -12.48 -6.51
C PHE A 79 -15.14 -13.06 -5.32
N SER A 80 -15.33 -14.38 -5.33
CA SER A 80 -15.98 -15.09 -4.21
C SER A 80 -14.99 -15.52 -3.12
N SER A 81 -13.71 -15.68 -3.46
CA SER A 81 -12.62 -15.93 -2.53
C SER A 81 -11.28 -15.72 -3.22
N LEU A 82 -10.26 -15.33 -2.44
CA LEU A 82 -8.88 -15.15 -2.86
C LEU A 82 -7.93 -15.61 -1.73
N PRO A 83 -7.71 -16.94 -1.55
CA PRO A 83 -6.99 -17.48 -0.40
C PRO A 83 -5.50 -17.11 -0.34
N LYS A 84 -4.92 -16.59 -1.42
CA LYS A 84 -3.56 -16.07 -1.43
C LYS A 84 -3.48 -14.57 -1.11
N ALA A 85 -4.61 -13.88 -1.05
CA ALA A 85 -4.68 -12.49 -0.62
C ALA A 85 -4.85 -12.50 0.90
N SER A 86 -4.03 -11.71 1.59
CA SER A 86 -4.06 -11.64 3.04
C SER A 86 -4.12 -10.22 3.55
N VAL A 87 -4.83 -10.04 4.65
CA VAL A 87 -4.81 -8.81 5.42
C VAL A 87 -3.68 -8.89 6.43
N LEU A 88 -2.88 -7.84 6.49
CA LEU A 88 -1.86 -7.65 7.49
C LEU A 88 -2.33 -6.58 8.47
N VAL A 89 -2.10 -6.83 9.76
CA VAL A 89 -2.33 -5.86 10.83
C VAL A 89 -0.98 -5.63 11.49
N ASN A 90 -0.51 -4.38 11.50
CA ASN A 90 0.81 -4.00 11.99
C ASN A 90 1.96 -4.79 11.33
N GLY A 91 1.81 -5.14 10.04
CA GLY A 91 2.79 -5.92 9.28
C GLY A 91 2.78 -7.42 9.53
N GLU A 92 1.93 -7.92 10.43
CA GLU A 92 1.73 -9.36 10.66
C GLU A 92 0.50 -9.88 9.91
N LYS A 93 0.63 -11.05 9.29
CA LYS A 93 -0.49 -11.70 8.61
C LYS A 93 -1.60 -12.04 9.60
N PHE A 94 -2.74 -11.36 9.48
CA PHE A 94 -3.90 -11.56 10.34
C PHE A 94 -4.80 -12.68 9.80
N ALA A 95 -5.22 -12.57 8.53
CA ALA A 95 -6.10 -13.55 7.89
C ALA A 95 -5.98 -13.50 6.37
N ALA A 96 -6.47 -14.55 5.70
CA ALA A 96 -6.58 -14.62 4.24
C ALA A 96 -8.05 -14.53 3.79
N PHE A 97 -8.28 -14.09 2.56
CA PHE A 97 -9.63 -14.05 1.97
C PHE A 97 -10.07 -15.44 1.50
N GLU A 98 -10.26 -16.37 2.44
CA GLU A 98 -10.82 -17.71 2.14
C GLU A 98 -12.29 -17.64 1.69
N GLN A 99 -12.99 -16.58 2.08
CA GLN A 99 -14.36 -16.27 1.73
C GLN A 99 -14.45 -14.87 1.11
N LYS A 100 -15.63 -14.51 0.59
CA LYS A 100 -15.87 -13.19 -0.01
C LYS A 100 -15.70 -12.06 1.00
N GLN A 101 -16.05 -12.33 2.25
CA GLN A 101 -16.05 -11.36 3.35
C GLN A 101 -15.06 -11.79 4.42
N LEU A 102 -14.42 -10.81 5.04
CA LEU A 102 -13.47 -11.01 6.13
C LEU A 102 -13.71 -9.95 7.21
N GLU A 103 -14.02 -10.42 8.42
CA GLU A 103 -14.19 -9.56 9.59
C GLU A 103 -12.88 -9.47 10.37
N LEU A 104 -12.47 -8.23 10.64
CA LEU A 104 -11.24 -7.87 11.35
C LEU A 104 -11.64 -7.24 12.70
N LYS A 105 -11.01 -7.70 13.77
CA LYS A 105 -11.10 -7.09 15.09
C LYS A 105 -9.82 -6.30 15.32
N LEU A 106 -9.95 -4.99 15.42
CA LEU A 106 -8.84 -4.04 15.40
C LEU A 106 -8.83 -3.22 16.68
N LEU A 107 -7.66 -2.71 17.04
CA LEU A 107 -7.48 -1.74 18.11
C LEU A 107 -7.20 -0.35 17.54
N ALA A 108 -7.56 0.67 18.32
CA ALA A 108 -7.17 2.03 18.04
C ALA A 108 -5.66 2.14 17.81
N GLY A 109 -5.28 2.60 16.63
CA GLY A 109 -3.90 2.80 16.21
C GLY A 109 -3.25 1.65 15.45
N ASP A 110 -3.95 0.53 15.26
CA ASP A 110 -3.49 -0.55 14.39
C ASP A 110 -3.38 -0.07 12.94
N VAL A 111 -2.38 -0.56 12.21
CA VAL A 111 -2.22 -0.29 10.77
C VAL A 111 -2.72 -1.48 9.99
N VAL A 112 -3.67 -1.26 9.08
CA VAL A 112 -4.24 -2.31 8.23
C VAL A 112 -3.67 -2.19 6.82
N GLU A 113 -3.23 -3.32 6.28
CA GLU A 113 -2.70 -3.47 4.93
C GLU A 113 -3.31 -4.71 4.26
N ILE A 114 -3.42 -4.70 2.93
CA ILE A 114 -3.92 -5.83 2.16
C ILE A 114 -2.85 -6.22 1.16
N ASP A 115 -2.34 -7.44 1.26
CA ASP A 115 -1.41 -8.04 0.33
C ASP A 115 -2.16 -8.91 -0.67
N ALA A 116 -2.13 -8.48 -1.93
CA ALA A 116 -2.62 -9.24 -3.08
C ALA A 116 -1.51 -9.49 -4.11
N SER A 117 -0.23 -9.41 -3.70
CA SER A 117 0.94 -9.61 -4.57
C SER A 117 0.97 -10.97 -5.27
N ALA A 118 0.25 -11.97 -4.74
CA ALA A 118 0.14 -13.29 -5.36
C ALA A 118 -0.72 -13.33 -6.63
N TYR A 119 -1.49 -12.28 -6.95
CA TYR A 119 -2.48 -12.26 -8.05
C TYR A 119 -2.14 -11.25 -9.13
N ASN A 120 -1.92 -11.72 -10.36
CA ASN A 120 -1.48 -10.92 -11.51
C ASN A 120 -2.60 -10.11 -12.20
N PHE A 121 -3.64 -9.75 -11.46
CA PHE A 121 -4.77 -8.96 -11.93
C PHE A 121 -5.22 -7.98 -10.83
N PRO A 122 -5.86 -6.86 -11.20
CA PRO A 122 -6.40 -5.91 -10.23
C PRO A 122 -7.42 -6.59 -9.32
N VAL A 123 -7.30 -6.39 -8.01
CA VAL A 123 -8.27 -6.87 -7.02
C VAL A 123 -8.86 -5.69 -6.26
N GLN A 124 -10.18 -5.61 -6.26
CA GLN A 124 -10.92 -4.57 -5.54
C GLN A 124 -11.46 -5.11 -4.22
N PHE A 125 -11.09 -4.43 -3.14
CA PHE A 125 -11.56 -4.68 -1.78
C PHE A 125 -12.42 -3.51 -1.35
N LYS A 126 -13.60 -3.79 -0.82
CA LYS A 126 -14.52 -2.78 -0.32
C LYS A 126 -14.69 -2.90 1.19
N VAL A 127 -14.76 -1.76 1.87
CA VAL A 127 -15.20 -1.69 3.26
C VAL A 127 -16.72 -1.81 3.31
N GLU A 128 -17.23 -3.01 3.59
CA GLU A 128 -18.67 -3.28 3.59
C GLU A 128 -19.33 -2.75 4.87
N ARG A 129 -18.68 -2.92 6.02
CA ARG A 129 -19.20 -2.50 7.32
C ARG A 129 -18.07 -2.06 8.24
N VAL A 130 -18.35 -1.05 9.04
CA VAL A 130 -17.49 -0.56 10.13
C VAL A 130 -18.30 -0.57 11.43
N SER A 131 -17.63 -0.71 12.58
CA SER A 131 -18.27 -0.50 13.88
C SER A 131 -18.55 0.98 14.12
N ASP A 132 -19.54 1.28 14.96
CA ASP A 132 -20.00 2.66 15.20
C ASP A 132 -18.90 3.58 15.76
N ASN A 133 -17.97 2.99 16.50
CA ASN A 133 -16.81 3.66 17.09
C ASN A 133 -15.59 3.74 16.14
N LEU A 134 -15.66 3.24 14.91
CA LEU A 134 -14.58 3.41 13.93
C LEU A 134 -14.76 4.74 13.20
N ALA A 135 -13.74 5.60 13.27
CA ALA A 135 -13.66 6.85 12.52
C ALA A 135 -12.97 6.64 11.16
N PHE A 136 -11.93 5.79 11.13
CA PHE A 136 -11.19 5.44 9.91
C PHE A 136 -10.64 4.01 10.03
N PRO A 137 -10.68 3.16 8.98
CA PRO A 137 -11.20 3.38 7.61
C PRO A 137 -12.71 3.64 7.52
N VAL A 138 -13.17 4.24 6.42
CA VAL A 138 -14.58 4.65 6.25
C VAL A 138 -15.38 3.57 5.51
N ARG A 139 -16.67 3.46 5.84
CA ARG A 139 -17.60 2.58 5.12
C ARG A 139 -17.67 2.95 3.63
N ASP A 140 -17.83 1.92 2.80
CA ASP A 140 -17.96 2.00 1.34
C ASP A 140 -16.71 2.47 0.59
N GLU A 141 -15.58 2.64 1.29
CA GLU A 141 -14.29 2.90 0.68
C GLU A 141 -13.77 1.69 -0.10
N ILE A 142 -13.17 1.93 -1.26
CA ILE A 142 -12.67 0.88 -2.17
C ILE A 142 -11.16 1.01 -2.31
N TYR A 143 -10.47 -0.10 -2.05
CA TYR A 143 -9.04 -0.25 -2.23
C TYR A 143 -8.76 -1.18 -3.40
N VAL A 144 -7.94 -0.70 -4.34
CA VAL A 144 -7.54 -1.46 -5.52
C VAL A 144 -6.09 -1.86 -5.38
N CYS A 145 -5.82 -3.16 -5.36
CA CYS A 145 -4.47 -3.73 -5.42
C CYS A 145 -4.15 -4.14 -6.85
N ASN A 146 -2.97 -3.79 -7.35
CA ASN A 146 -2.48 -4.15 -8.68
C ASN A 146 -1.19 -4.98 -8.56
N HIS A 147 -1.33 -6.24 -8.15
CA HIS A 147 -0.18 -7.13 -7.90
C HIS A 147 0.75 -6.63 -6.78
N ASP A 148 0.23 -5.84 -5.84
CA ASP A 148 0.98 -5.18 -4.77
C ASP A 148 0.32 -5.33 -3.40
N VAL A 149 0.89 -4.63 -2.42
CA VAL A 149 0.32 -4.43 -1.09
C VAL A 149 -0.26 -3.01 -1.02
N VAL A 150 -1.53 -2.88 -0.68
CA VAL A 150 -2.18 -1.58 -0.46
C VAL A 150 -2.30 -1.28 1.03
N MET A 151 -1.97 -0.05 1.42
CA MET A 151 -2.19 0.44 2.77
C MET A 151 -3.63 0.93 2.89
N VAL A 152 -4.42 0.29 3.75
CA VAL A 152 -5.77 0.74 4.10
C VAL A 152 -5.66 1.93 5.06
N GLY A 153 -4.71 1.86 5.98
CA GLY A 153 -4.29 2.97 6.84
C GLY A 153 -4.42 2.65 8.33
N LYS A 154 -4.30 3.70 9.15
CA LYS A 154 -4.28 3.57 10.61
C LYS A 154 -5.69 3.66 11.18
N VAL A 155 -6.07 2.67 11.99
CA VAL A 155 -7.35 2.60 12.68
C VAL A 155 -7.48 3.77 13.64
N VAL A 156 -8.47 4.61 13.41
CA VAL A 156 -8.86 5.71 14.30
C VAL A 156 -10.23 5.38 14.85
N VAL A 157 -10.35 5.39 16.18
CA VAL A 157 -11.66 5.29 16.86
C VAL A 157 -12.17 6.69 17.20
N LYS A 158 -13.49 6.83 17.28
CA LYS A 158 -14.16 8.07 17.70
C LYS A 158 -13.99 8.30 19.20
#